data_AF-A0A9P1FZJ6-F1
#
_entry.id   AF-A0A9P1FZJ6-F1
#
_cell.length_a   1.000
_cell.length_b   1.000
_cell.length_c   1.000
_cell.angle_alpha   90.00
_cell.angle_beta   90.00
_cell.angle_gamma   90.00
#
_symmetry.space_group_name_H-M   'P 1'
#
loop_
_entity.id
_entity.type
_entity.pdbx_description
1 polymer ?
#
loop_
_entity_poly.entity_id
_entity_poly.type
_entity_poly.pdbx_seq_one_letter_code
_entity_poly.pdbx_strand_id
1 'polypeptide(L)'
;MSAQSIAETQPDDTVFPCIKCGLDCSAKDSAVLRGANWQCKSCTNVYQILYRHMGGLPESWNNMTPESQVQFFKHAGSAIKCAPKNGRWSHVRSSLVSQMTHFHTEQRRIRCNREFLPLSVWATRGFDTKRIEANGEMREDKVFGEVWTAPLSTISDDDIRGTVEKEILEKENRLKEKKKVKGKKPADSASPPADGPGSSAFAIDDDVWSIPSEDEGPMVIGEGKPQKATKTKKEDDAAVAARRAARERDQKWKQEVGKATRYINSLNSVCHSLATVSAKVEKNPELIPDKLTDGLKQAVTQMNYFKQRATQLISASDGTKSSSLLEGFDADSCCNDQLKAAQAVLKDCRAIFTEKSREAREAKAAAPKAAPAAKRSAKAKAK
;
A
#
# COMPACT_ATOMS: atom_id res chain seq x y z
N MET A 1 36.34 -24.10 -62.93
CA MET A 1 35.60 -22.96 -62.34
C MET A 1 34.93 -23.45 -61.08
N SER A 2 35.60 -23.29 -59.95
CA SER A 2 35.09 -23.74 -58.64
C SER A 2 34.54 -22.51 -57.92
N ALA A 3 33.23 -22.48 -57.73
CA ALA A 3 32.56 -21.47 -56.94
C ALA A 3 32.91 -21.70 -55.46
N GLN A 4 33.67 -20.77 -54.88
CA GLN A 4 33.91 -20.71 -53.45
C GLN A 4 32.66 -20.13 -52.78
N SER A 5 31.99 -20.95 -51.96
CA SER A 5 30.91 -20.53 -51.08
C SER A 5 31.48 -19.65 -49.97
N ILE A 6 31.12 -18.37 -49.97
CA ILE A 6 31.36 -17.46 -48.85
C ILE A 6 30.43 -17.91 -47.72
N ALA A 7 31.01 -18.48 -46.68
CA ALA A 7 30.32 -18.75 -45.44
C ALA A 7 29.93 -17.42 -44.78
N GLU A 8 28.65 -17.10 -44.82
CA GLU A 8 28.01 -16.08 -43.99
C GLU A 8 28.37 -16.35 -42.52
N THR A 9 29.25 -15.53 -41.98
CA THR A 9 29.60 -15.55 -40.56
C THR A 9 28.42 -14.95 -39.80
N GLN A 10 27.71 -15.75 -39.03
CA GLN A 10 26.65 -15.28 -38.15
C GLN A 10 27.23 -14.25 -37.16
N PRO A 11 26.51 -13.14 -36.85
CA PRO A 11 26.93 -12.25 -35.79
C PRO A 11 26.75 -12.98 -34.46
N ASP A 12 27.88 -13.33 -33.82
CA ASP A 12 27.95 -13.80 -32.44
C ASP A 12 27.00 -12.97 -31.57
N ASP A 13 25.94 -13.59 -31.05
CA ASP A 13 25.09 -13.02 -30.01
C ASP A 13 25.89 -13.02 -28.71
N THR A 14 26.83 -12.09 -28.61
CA THR A 14 27.63 -11.91 -27.40
C THR A 14 26.72 -11.39 -26.29
N VAL A 15 26.40 -12.27 -25.36
CA VAL A 15 25.57 -11.97 -24.19
C VAL A 15 26.46 -11.43 -23.07
N PHE A 16 26.09 -10.28 -22.50
CA PHE A 16 26.81 -9.64 -21.42
C PHE A 16 25.93 -9.48 -20.17
N PRO A 17 26.46 -9.70 -18.96
CA PRO A 17 25.71 -9.48 -17.73
C PRO A 17 25.55 -7.97 -17.45
N CYS A 18 24.32 -7.55 -17.15
CA CYS A 18 24.03 -6.18 -16.76
C CYS A 18 24.60 -5.85 -15.37
N ILE A 19 25.35 -4.75 -15.23
CA ILE A 19 25.93 -4.31 -13.94
C ILE A 19 24.90 -4.05 -12.83
N LYS A 20 23.66 -3.69 -13.18
CA LYS A 20 22.62 -3.33 -12.20
C LYS A 20 21.73 -4.48 -11.79
N CYS A 21 21.25 -5.28 -12.75
CA CYS A 21 20.34 -6.38 -12.45
C CYS A 21 20.98 -7.77 -12.60
N GLY A 22 22.23 -7.87 -13.09
CA GLY A 22 22.89 -9.16 -13.33
C GLY A 22 22.17 -10.06 -14.33
N LEU A 23 21.22 -9.53 -15.11
CA LEU A 23 20.56 -10.28 -16.18
C LEU A 23 21.39 -10.18 -17.45
N ASP A 24 21.41 -11.28 -18.18
CA ASP A 24 22.01 -11.43 -19.49
C ASP A 24 21.33 -10.51 -20.52
N CYS A 25 22.16 -9.73 -21.23
CA CYS A 25 21.71 -8.74 -22.19
C CYS A 25 22.55 -8.82 -23.46
N SER A 26 21.91 -8.79 -24.62
CA SER A 26 22.59 -8.66 -25.90
C SER A 26 22.71 -7.18 -26.31
N ALA A 27 23.72 -6.85 -27.10
CA ALA A 27 23.84 -5.55 -27.75
C ALA A 27 22.59 -5.23 -28.62
N LYS A 28 21.93 -6.28 -29.17
CA LYS A 28 20.67 -6.14 -29.93
C LYS A 28 19.50 -5.67 -29.07
N ASP A 29 19.50 -5.97 -27.77
CA ASP A 29 18.43 -5.60 -26.83
C ASP A 29 18.53 -4.15 -26.29
N SER A 30 19.26 -3.29 -27.00
CA SER A 30 19.55 -1.90 -26.59
C SER A 30 20.29 -1.82 -25.24
N ALA A 31 21.24 -2.73 -25.00
CA ALA A 31 22.17 -2.58 -23.89
C ALA A 31 23.09 -1.38 -24.15
N VAL A 32 23.26 -0.53 -23.13
CA VAL A 32 24.08 0.69 -23.21
C VAL A 32 25.40 0.43 -22.50
N LEU A 33 26.51 0.71 -23.18
CA LEU A 33 27.84 0.66 -22.58
C LEU A 33 28.04 1.89 -21.68
N ARG A 34 28.41 1.66 -20.41
CA ARG A 34 28.72 2.70 -19.41
C ARG A 34 30.12 2.45 -18.87
N GLY A 35 31.09 3.16 -19.42
CA GLY A 35 32.51 2.90 -19.17
C GLY A 35 32.88 1.51 -19.66
N ALA A 36 33.40 0.66 -18.77
CA ALA A 36 33.76 -0.73 -19.08
C ALA A 36 32.61 -1.75 -18.92
N ASN A 37 31.41 -1.30 -18.50
CA ASN A 37 30.33 -2.21 -18.09
C ASN A 37 29.05 -2.03 -18.91
N TRP A 38 28.31 -3.12 -19.10
CA TRP A 38 27.04 -3.12 -19.82
C TRP A 38 25.84 -2.88 -18.90
N GLN A 39 24.89 -2.05 -19.35
CA GLN A 39 23.65 -1.78 -18.65
C GLN A 39 22.44 -2.02 -19.57
N CYS A 40 21.48 -2.81 -19.10
CA CYS A 40 20.29 -3.13 -19.87
C CYS A 40 19.31 -1.96 -19.97
N LYS A 41 18.49 -1.94 -21.03
CA LYS A 41 17.48 -0.90 -21.28
C LYS A 41 16.51 -0.70 -20.11
N SER A 42 16.08 -1.78 -19.46
CA SER A 42 15.17 -1.68 -18.31
C SER A 42 15.83 -0.97 -17.13
N CYS A 43 17.08 -1.31 -16.80
CA CYS A 43 17.81 -0.64 -15.73
C CYS A 43 18.10 0.82 -16.06
N THR A 44 18.42 1.13 -17.33
CA THR A 44 18.60 2.51 -17.79
C THR A 44 17.32 3.32 -17.62
N ASN A 45 16.16 2.75 -17.99
CA ASN A 45 14.86 3.40 -17.83
C ASN A 45 14.51 3.64 -16.34
N VAL A 46 14.72 2.64 -15.47
CA VAL A 46 14.53 2.80 -14.02
C VAL A 46 15.39 3.96 -13.51
N TYR A 47 16.67 3.99 -13.90
CA TYR A 47 17.61 5.02 -13.47
C TYR A 47 17.21 6.42 -13.94
N GLN A 48 16.80 6.57 -15.20
CA GLN A 48 16.30 7.84 -15.74
C GLN A 48 15.04 8.32 -15.00
N ILE A 49 14.12 7.41 -14.68
CA ILE A 49 12.91 7.73 -13.91
C ILE A 49 13.30 8.22 -12.50
N LEU A 50 14.21 7.52 -11.82
CA LEU A 50 14.73 7.93 -10.51
C LEU A 50 15.38 9.31 -10.58
N TYR A 51 16.23 9.56 -11.58
CA TYR A 51 16.90 10.84 -11.77
C TYR A 51 15.90 11.99 -12.04
N ARG A 52 14.88 11.76 -12.88
CA ARG A 52 13.87 12.79 -13.18
C ARG A 52 13.05 13.22 -11.95
N HIS A 53 12.76 12.27 -11.06
CA HIS A 53 11.85 12.44 -9.92
C HIS A 53 12.56 12.77 -8.60
N MET A 54 13.76 12.23 -8.36
CA MET A 54 14.53 12.41 -7.12
C MET A 54 15.94 12.99 -7.32
N GLY A 55 16.42 13.07 -8.56
CA GLY A 55 17.73 13.67 -8.89
C GLY A 55 18.89 12.71 -8.64
N GLY A 56 18.60 11.42 -8.52
CA GLY A 56 19.55 10.38 -8.19
C GLY A 56 18.97 9.38 -7.20
N LEU A 57 19.82 8.46 -6.77
CA LEU A 57 19.50 7.49 -5.73
C LEU A 57 19.63 8.14 -4.34
N PRO A 58 18.85 7.69 -3.33
CA PRO A 58 19.02 8.13 -1.96
C PRO A 58 20.42 7.82 -1.40
N GLU A 59 20.85 8.49 -0.34
CA GLU A 59 22.20 8.27 0.22
C GLU A 59 22.25 6.94 1.00
N SER A 60 21.14 6.62 1.67
CA SER A 60 20.84 5.33 2.28
C SER A 60 20.92 4.15 1.31
N TRP A 61 20.79 4.39 0.00
CA TRP A 61 20.99 3.37 -1.04
C TRP A 61 22.40 2.79 -1.03
N ASN A 62 23.42 3.63 -0.83
CA ASN A 62 24.82 3.20 -0.87
C ASN A 62 25.17 2.27 0.29
N ASN A 63 24.38 2.31 1.37
CA ASN A 63 24.56 1.44 2.53
C ASN A 63 23.90 0.07 2.35
N MET A 64 23.05 -0.11 1.32
CA MET A 64 22.37 -1.37 1.06
C MET A 64 23.30 -2.44 0.49
N THR A 65 23.03 -3.70 0.83
CA THR A 65 23.78 -4.84 0.28
C THR A 65 23.67 -4.89 -1.25
N PRO A 66 24.74 -5.27 -1.97
CA PRO A 66 24.74 -5.30 -3.43
C PRO A 66 23.66 -6.25 -3.98
N GLU A 67 23.33 -7.34 -3.27
CA GLU A 67 22.27 -8.27 -3.63
C GLU A 67 20.90 -7.58 -3.59
N SER A 68 20.63 -6.78 -2.55
CA SER A 68 19.38 -6.03 -2.42
C SER A 68 19.24 -4.98 -3.52
N GLN A 69 20.35 -4.33 -3.89
CA GLN A 69 20.37 -3.38 -4.99
C GLN A 69 20.03 -4.06 -6.32
N VAL A 70 20.59 -5.25 -6.58
CA VAL A 70 20.30 -6.05 -7.77
C VAL A 70 18.82 -6.46 -7.81
N GLN A 71 18.26 -6.93 -6.69
CA GLN A 71 16.85 -7.32 -6.61
C GLN A 71 15.89 -6.15 -6.92
N PHE A 72 16.18 -4.95 -6.41
CA PHE A 72 15.40 -3.77 -6.75
C PHE A 72 15.39 -3.51 -8.26
N PHE A 73 16.54 -3.53 -8.93
CA PHE A 73 16.59 -3.28 -10.37
C PHE A 73 15.89 -4.39 -11.18
N LYS A 74 15.92 -5.64 -10.72
CA LYS A 74 15.12 -6.74 -11.30
C LYS A 74 13.62 -6.47 -11.15
N HIS A 75 13.15 -6.14 -9.94
CA HIS A 75 11.73 -5.92 -9.64
C HIS A 75 11.18 -4.63 -10.27
N ALA A 76 11.91 -3.53 -10.19
CA ALA A 76 11.53 -2.26 -10.82
C ALA A 76 11.56 -2.39 -12.36
N GLY A 77 12.54 -3.10 -12.90
CA GLY A 77 12.67 -3.36 -14.33
C GLY A 77 11.52 -4.20 -14.90
N SER A 78 11.05 -5.22 -14.17
CA SER A 78 9.89 -6.02 -14.57
C SER A 78 8.58 -5.22 -14.42
N ALA A 79 8.42 -4.48 -13.32
CA ALA A 79 7.23 -3.68 -13.06
C ALA A 79 6.99 -2.59 -14.12
N ILE A 80 8.06 -1.94 -14.61
CA ILE A 80 7.94 -0.91 -15.67
C ILE A 80 7.47 -1.49 -17.00
N LYS A 81 7.82 -2.75 -17.32
CA LYS A 81 7.39 -3.42 -18.56
C LYS A 81 5.87 -3.61 -18.59
N CYS A 82 5.28 -3.96 -17.45
CA CYS A 82 3.84 -4.22 -17.34
C CYS A 82 3.03 -2.94 -17.05
N ALA A 83 3.67 -1.83 -16.67
CA ALA A 83 2.98 -0.62 -16.23
C ALA A 83 2.61 0.34 -17.37
N PRO A 84 1.44 1.00 -17.30
CA PRO A 84 1.06 2.06 -18.23
C PRO A 84 2.03 3.25 -18.12
N LYS A 85 2.27 3.97 -19.22
CA LYS A 85 3.26 5.06 -19.32
C LYS A 85 3.14 6.11 -18.19
N ASN A 86 1.92 6.38 -17.72
CA ASN A 86 1.64 7.38 -16.68
C ASN A 86 1.89 6.89 -15.23
N GLY A 87 1.94 5.57 -15.00
CA GLY A 87 2.06 4.96 -13.68
C GLY A 87 3.47 4.47 -13.30
N ARG A 88 4.42 4.55 -14.23
CA ARG A 88 5.79 3.97 -14.06
C ARG A 88 6.52 4.49 -12.82
N TRP A 89 6.38 5.78 -12.50
CA TRP A 89 6.98 6.34 -11.28
C TRP A 89 6.42 5.71 -10.01
N SER A 90 5.10 5.49 -9.94
CA SER A 90 4.48 4.91 -8.75
C SER A 90 5.04 3.52 -8.46
N HIS A 91 5.23 2.69 -9.49
CA HIS A 91 5.81 1.36 -9.31
C HIS A 91 7.28 1.42 -8.88
N VAL A 92 8.08 2.27 -9.51
CA VAL A 92 9.49 2.47 -9.13
C VAL A 92 9.60 2.95 -7.67
N ARG A 93 8.75 3.90 -7.28
CA ARG A 93 8.67 4.43 -5.92
C ARG A 93 8.26 3.35 -4.92
N SER A 94 7.21 2.58 -5.21
CA SER A 94 6.78 1.47 -4.34
C SER A 94 7.85 0.40 -4.18
N SER A 95 8.52 0.00 -5.26
CA SER A 95 9.64 -0.96 -5.20
C SER A 95 10.82 -0.41 -4.40
N LEU A 96 11.13 0.88 -4.53
CA LEU A 96 12.21 1.53 -3.77
C LEU A 96 11.88 1.60 -2.27
N VAL A 97 10.67 2.05 -1.92
CA VAL A 97 10.19 2.10 -0.54
C VAL A 97 10.21 0.71 0.07
N SER A 98 9.73 -0.31 -0.65
CA SER A 98 9.71 -1.69 -0.17
C SER A 98 11.12 -2.20 0.14
N GLN A 99 12.08 -1.99 -0.77
CA GLN A 99 13.44 -2.50 -0.56
C GLN A 99 14.19 -1.74 0.54
N MET A 100 14.01 -0.41 0.62
CA MET A 100 14.62 0.40 1.67
C MET A 100 14.00 0.10 3.05
N THR A 101 12.68 -0.14 3.11
CA THR A 101 12.01 -0.56 4.34
C THR A 101 12.55 -1.91 4.80
N HIS A 102 12.66 -2.89 3.89
CA HIS A 102 13.27 -4.19 4.22
C HIS A 102 14.68 -4.04 4.78
N PHE A 103 15.54 -3.25 4.12
CA PHE A 103 16.89 -3.00 4.58
C PHE A 103 16.94 -2.32 5.96
N HIS A 104 16.12 -1.29 6.19
CA HIS A 104 16.06 -0.64 7.49
C HIS A 104 15.45 -1.53 8.57
N THR A 105 14.46 -2.37 8.25
CA THR A 105 13.92 -3.41 9.13
C THR A 105 15.01 -4.41 9.49
N GLU A 106 15.84 -4.87 8.55
CA GLU A 106 16.97 -5.76 8.83
C GLU A 106 18.04 -5.09 9.71
N GLN A 107 18.43 -3.86 9.38
CA GLN A 107 19.36 -3.09 10.22
C GLN A 107 18.80 -2.86 11.63
N ARG A 108 17.49 -2.58 11.75
CA ARG A 108 16.83 -2.36 13.03
C ARG A 108 16.58 -3.65 13.79
N ARG A 109 16.40 -4.78 13.10
CA ARG A 109 16.39 -6.13 13.68
C ARG A 109 17.71 -6.44 14.36
N ILE A 110 18.81 -6.05 13.72
CA ILE A 110 20.16 -6.17 14.29
C ILE A 110 20.34 -5.20 15.48
N ARG A 111 19.60 -4.08 15.51
CA ARG A 111 19.62 -3.06 16.58
C ARG A 111 18.41 -3.12 17.54
N CYS A 112 17.69 -4.24 17.61
CA CYS A 112 16.43 -4.28 18.36
C CYS A 112 16.58 -3.82 19.80
N ASN A 113 15.66 -2.94 20.19
CA ASN A 113 15.59 -2.24 21.46
C ASN A 113 15.63 -3.22 22.62
N ARG A 114 16.66 -3.07 23.45
CA ARG A 114 16.75 -3.72 24.74
C ARG A 114 15.92 -2.90 25.72
N GLU A 115 14.67 -3.27 25.90
CA GLU A 115 13.86 -2.74 27.00
C GLU A 115 14.35 -3.37 28.30
N PHE A 116 14.94 -2.55 29.18
CA PHE A 116 15.33 -2.95 30.51
C PHE A 116 14.12 -2.82 31.44
N LEU A 117 13.58 -3.95 31.88
CA LEU A 117 12.43 -3.98 32.78
C LEU A 117 12.69 -4.95 33.96
N PRO A 118 12.11 -4.70 35.14
CA PRO A 118 12.21 -5.63 36.27
C PRO A 118 11.61 -7.01 35.94
N LEU A 119 12.14 -8.07 36.57
CA LEU A 119 11.65 -9.45 36.38
C LEU A 119 10.15 -9.61 36.67
N SER A 120 9.61 -8.83 37.61
CA SER A 120 8.18 -8.83 37.93
C SER A 120 7.30 -8.37 36.76
N VAL A 121 7.78 -7.44 35.94
CA VAL A 121 7.09 -6.96 34.74
C VAL A 121 7.12 -8.03 33.65
N TRP A 122 8.25 -8.75 33.51
CA TRP A 122 8.37 -9.86 32.57
C TRP A 122 7.50 -11.05 32.94
N ALA A 123 7.42 -11.40 34.23
CA ALA A 123 6.52 -12.45 34.73
C ALA A 123 5.05 -12.13 34.43
N THR A 124 4.65 -10.88 34.62
CA THR A 124 3.27 -10.43 34.34
C THR A 124 2.94 -10.47 32.85
N ARG A 125 3.94 -10.24 31.99
CA ARG A 125 3.82 -10.38 30.53
C ARG A 125 3.86 -11.84 30.06
N GLY A 126 4.00 -12.81 30.98
CA GLY A 126 3.99 -14.24 30.68
C GLY A 126 5.33 -14.80 30.18
N PHE A 127 6.44 -14.11 30.41
CA PHE A 127 7.77 -14.60 30.03
C PHE A 127 8.44 -15.39 31.15
N ASP A 128 9.24 -16.39 30.78
CA ASP A 128 10.02 -17.20 31.71
C ASP A 128 11.15 -16.38 32.36
N THR A 129 10.95 -15.97 33.61
CA THR A 129 11.91 -15.16 34.38
C THR A 129 13.28 -15.82 34.50
N LYS A 130 13.34 -17.13 34.72
CA LYS A 130 14.61 -17.89 34.81
C LYS A 130 15.41 -17.88 33.51
N ARG A 131 14.72 -17.85 32.36
CA ARG A 131 15.36 -17.86 31.04
C ARG A 131 15.89 -16.48 30.66
N ILE A 132 15.22 -15.43 31.15
CA ILE A 132 15.68 -14.03 31.03
C ILE A 132 16.86 -13.78 31.96
N GLU A 133 16.87 -14.32 33.17
CA GLU A 133 18.01 -14.20 34.10
C GLU A 133 19.27 -14.90 33.55
N ALA A 134 19.11 -16.06 32.89
CA ALA A 134 20.24 -16.81 32.33
C ALA A 134 20.80 -16.25 31.01
N ASN A 135 19.98 -15.60 30.17
CA ASN A 135 20.38 -15.19 28.82
C ASN A 135 20.27 -13.68 28.57
N GLY A 136 19.65 -12.93 29.47
CA GLY A 136 19.40 -11.50 29.36
C GLY A 136 20.54 -10.67 29.95
N GLU A 137 20.68 -9.45 29.45
CA GLU A 137 21.61 -8.48 30.03
C GLU A 137 20.98 -7.81 31.25
N MET A 138 21.71 -7.86 32.38
CA MET A 138 21.36 -7.18 33.62
C MET A 138 21.95 -5.77 33.64
N ARG A 139 21.15 -4.79 34.04
CA ARG A 139 21.60 -3.43 34.34
C ARG A 139 21.00 -2.99 35.68
N GLU A 140 21.71 -2.18 36.43
CA GLU A 140 21.20 -1.56 37.65
C GLU A 140 20.64 -0.17 37.32
N ASP A 141 19.36 0.05 37.64
CA ASP A 141 18.66 1.33 37.49
C ASP A 141 18.44 1.96 38.86
N LYS A 142 18.68 3.28 38.97
CA LYS A 142 18.55 4.02 40.24
C LYS A 142 17.14 4.00 40.82
N VAL A 143 16.11 3.80 40.00
CA VAL A 143 14.71 3.86 40.45
C VAL A 143 14.11 2.48 40.68
N PHE A 144 14.54 1.48 39.89
CA PHE A 144 13.91 0.16 39.87
C PHE A 144 14.83 -0.99 40.35
N GLY A 145 16.09 -0.70 40.68
CA GLY A 145 17.07 -1.71 41.06
C GLY A 145 17.51 -2.55 39.85
N GLU A 146 17.56 -3.87 40.02
CA GLU A 146 18.00 -4.80 38.97
C GLU A 146 16.95 -4.94 37.86
N VAL A 147 17.32 -4.48 36.66
CA VAL A 147 16.49 -4.58 35.46
C VAL A 147 17.12 -5.52 34.43
N TRP A 148 16.28 -6.31 33.78
CA TRP A 148 16.68 -7.37 32.87
C TRP A 148 16.11 -7.12 31.48
N THR A 149 16.88 -7.50 30.46
CA THR A 149 16.42 -7.43 29.07
C THR A 149 15.94 -8.80 28.60
N ALA A 150 14.67 -8.91 28.24
CA ALA A 150 14.20 -10.06 27.47
C ALA A 150 14.71 -9.94 26.02
N PRO A 151 15.19 -11.03 25.38
CA PRO A 151 15.58 -11.03 23.97
C PRO A 151 14.34 -10.95 23.08
N LEU A 152 13.76 -9.75 23.00
CA LEU A 152 12.60 -9.44 22.18
C LEU A 152 13.06 -8.71 20.92
N SER A 153 12.56 -9.18 19.79
CA SER A 153 12.69 -8.47 18.51
C SER A 153 11.33 -7.88 18.16
N THR A 154 10.93 -6.83 18.87
CA THR A 154 9.78 -6.01 18.47
C THR A 154 10.26 -4.96 17.47
N ILE A 155 9.85 -5.12 16.21
CA ILE A 155 10.09 -4.14 15.15
C ILE A 155 8.74 -3.64 14.69
N SER A 156 8.48 -2.34 14.82
CA SER A 156 7.37 -1.69 14.14
C SER A 156 7.78 -1.36 12.71
N ASP A 157 7.36 -2.19 11.75
CA ASP A 157 7.63 -1.96 10.32
C ASP A 157 7.00 -0.65 9.82
N ASP A 158 5.89 -0.22 10.43
CA ASP A 158 5.18 1.00 10.05
C ASP A 158 5.99 2.29 10.33
N ASP A 159 6.73 2.35 11.43
CA ASP A 159 7.56 3.53 11.75
C ASP A 159 8.76 3.64 10.80
N ILE A 160 9.33 2.49 10.42
CA ILE A 160 10.45 2.42 9.49
C ILE A 160 9.99 2.85 8.11
N ARG A 161 8.87 2.30 7.65
CA ARG A 161 8.26 2.66 6.38
C ARG A 161 7.92 4.15 6.34
N GLY A 162 7.35 4.70 7.41
CA GLY A 162 7.06 6.13 7.53
C GLY A 162 8.31 7.00 7.42
N THR A 163 9.43 6.56 8.00
CA THR A 163 10.72 7.26 7.92
C THR A 163 11.29 7.23 6.48
N VAL A 164 11.25 6.07 5.83
CA VAL A 164 11.70 5.90 4.43
C VAL A 164 10.84 6.73 3.47
N GLU A 165 9.52 6.69 3.64
CA GLU A 165 8.59 7.49 2.84
C GLU A 165 8.82 8.99 3.02
N LYS A 166 9.14 9.43 4.25
CA LYS A 166 9.49 10.82 4.54
C LYS A 166 10.80 11.23 3.85
N GLU A 167 11.86 10.42 3.92
CA GLU A 167 13.14 10.70 3.25
C GLU A 167 12.95 10.87 1.73
N ILE A 168 12.20 9.96 1.11
CA ILE A 168 11.91 9.99 -0.33
C ILE A 168 11.09 11.24 -0.68
N LEU A 169 10.07 11.57 0.12
CA LEU A 169 9.21 12.73 -0.12
C LEU A 169 9.97 14.05 0.04
N GLU A 170 10.88 14.16 1.00
CA GLU A 170 11.76 15.32 1.16
C GLU A 170 12.66 15.52 -0.07
N LYS A 171 13.23 14.43 -0.62
CA LYS A 171 14.03 14.49 -1.87
C LYS A 171 13.19 14.90 -3.07
N GLU A 172 11.98 14.37 -3.21
CA GLU A 172 11.04 14.79 -4.26
C GLU A 172 10.69 16.28 -4.14
N ASN A 173 10.42 16.77 -2.93
CA ASN A 173 10.04 18.16 -2.69
C ASN A 173 11.21 19.11 -2.93
N ARG A 174 12.42 18.77 -2.48
CA ARG A 174 13.64 19.57 -2.72
C ARG A 174 13.90 19.79 -4.20
N LEU A 175 13.62 18.81 -5.06
CA LEU A 175 13.72 19.01 -6.51
C LEU A 175 12.61 19.86 -7.09
N LYS A 176 11.37 19.71 -6.60
CA LYS A 176 10.26 20.58 -7.02
C LYS A 176 10.55 22.04 -6.67
N GLU A 177 11.13 22.30 -5.50
CA GLU A 177 11.56 23.64 -5.08
C GLU A 177 12.70 24.17 -5.96
N LYS A 178 13.75 23.38 -6.20
CA LYS A 178 14.83 23.76 -7.12
C LYS A 178 14.32 24.06 -8.54
N LYS A 179 13.33 23.30 -9.04
CA LYS A 179 12.68 23.56 -10.34
C LYS A 179 11.85 24.85 -10.32
N LYS A 180 11.18 25.18 -9.21
CA LYS A 180 10.44 26.45 -9.05
C LYS A 180 11.38 27.67 -9.02
N VAL A 181 12.52 27.56 -8.34
CA VAL A 181 13.50 28.66 -8.24
C VAL A 181 14.20 28.91 -9.58
N LYS A 182 14.48 27.86 -10.36
CA LYS A 182 15.10 28.00 -11.70
C LYS A 182 14.15 28.57 -12.76
N GLY A 183 12.83 28.61 -12.51
CA GLY A 183 11.81 29.23 -13.38
C GLY A 183 11.63 30.74 -13.20
N LYS A 184 12.35 31.37 -12.25
CA LYS A 184 12.39 32.82 -12.04
C LYS A 184 13.84 33.29 -12.04
N LYS A 185 14.44 33.42 -13.22
CA LYS A 185 15.56 34.34 -13.42
C LYS A 185 15.17 35.36 -14.48
N PRO A 186 15.10 36.66 -14.16
CA PRO A 186 15.14 37.69 -15.19
C PRO A 186 16.53 37.67 -15.82
N ALA A 187 16.57 37.73 -17.14
CA ALA A 187 17.79 37.95 -17.88
C ALA A 187 18.28 39.37 -17.58
N ASP A 188 19.42 39.51 -16.91
CA ASP A 188 20.47 40.41 -17.42
C ASP A 188 21.83 40.23 -16.71
N SER A 189 22.83 40.10 -17.59
CA SER A 189 24.25 40.49 -17.57
C SER A 189 25.25 40.13 -16.43
N ALA A 190 26.40 39.63 -16.94
CA ALA A 190 27.81 39.89 -16.56
C ALA A 190 28.60 38.87 -15.69
N SER A 191 29.49 38.12 -16.37
CA SER A 191 30.81 37.66 -15.87
C SER A 191 31.79 38.86 -15.77
N PRO A 192 32.98 38.87 -15.09
CA PRO A 192 34.02 37.80 -14.95
C PRO A 192 34.84 37.88 -13.59
N PRO A 193 36.13 37.48 -13.44
CA PRO A 193 36.88 36.23 -13.74
C PRO A 193 37.49 35.53 -12.48
N ALA A 194 38.38 34.55 -12.71
CA ALA A 194 38.94 33.47 -11.87
C ALA A 194 40.00 33.81 -10.77
N ASP A 195 40.15 32.87 -9.80
CA ASP A 195 41.40 32.21 -9.29
C ASP A 195 41.28 31.81 -7.79
N GLY A 196 41.01 30.54 -7.44
CA GLY A 196 41.99 29.52 -6.97
C GLY A 196 41.61 28.99 -5.55
N PRO A 197 42.25 27.95 -4.95
CA PRO A 197 42.50 26.58 -5.43
C PRO A 197 41.89 25.47 -4.49
N GLY A 198 41.73 24.25 -5.01
CA GLY A 198 41.84 23.00 -4.23
C GLY A 198 40.56 22.36 -3.66
N SER A 199 40.02 21.34 -4.34
CA SER A 199 39.69 20.03 -3.73
C SER A 199 39.27 19.04 -4.81
N SER A 200 39.96 17.92 -4.87
CA SER A 200 39.74 16.82 -5.81
C SER A 200 38.39 16.15 -5.60
N ALA A 201 37.47 16.33 -6.54
CA ALA A 201 36.34 15.44 -6.76
C ALA A 201 36.10 15.32 -8.27
N PHE A 202 36.09 14.08 -8.75
CA PHE A 202 35.96 13.68 -10.14
C PHE A 202 34.94 14.53 -10.92
N ALA A 203 35.41 15.16 -11.99
CA ALA A 203 34.55 15.75 -13.01
C ALA A 203 33.77 14.63 -13.70
N ILE A 204 32.46 14.57 -13.44
CA ILE A 204 31.53 13.80 -14.26
C ILE A 204 31.09 14.76 -15.37
N ASP A 205 31.45 14.43 -16.61
CA ASP A 205 30.96 15.08 -17.83
C ASP A 205 29.43 15.16 -17.83
N ASP A 206 28.91 16.38 -17.68
CA ASP A 206 27.48 16.74 -17.72
C ASP A 206 26.99 17.01 -19.17
N ASP A 207 27.78 16.62 -20.19
CA ASP A 207 27.51 16.89 -21.61
C ASP A 207 26.93 15.71 -22.41
N VAL A 208 26.69 14.55 -21.79
CA VAL A 208 26.14 13.33 -22.45
C VAL A 208 24.63 13.13 -22.19
N TRP A 209 23.92 14.19 -21.80
CA TRP A 209 22.46 14.14 -21.58
C TRP A 209 21.68 15.25 -22.30
N SER A 210 22.17 15.68 -23.46
CA SER A 210 21.32 16.36 -24.45
C SER A 210 20.36 15.33 -25.08
N ILE A 211 19.11 15.35 -24.62
CA ILE A 211 18.00 14.55 -25.16
C ILE A 211 17.64 15.10 -26.56
N PRO A 212 17.69 14.32 -27.64
CA PRO A 212 16.99 14.68 -28.87
C PRO A 212 15.50 14.66 -28.57
N SER A 213 14.82 15.77 -28.85
CA SER A 213 13.36 15.85 -28.84
C SER A 213 12.80 14.90 -29.90
N GLU A 214 12.34 13.72 -29.50
CA GLU A 214 11.63 12.78 -30.37
C GLU A 214 10.22 13.31 -30.69
N ASP A 215 10.12 14.09 -31.78
CA ASP A 215 8.92 14.25 -32.61
C ASP A 215 9.26 13.72 -34.01
N GLU A 216 9.23 12.39 -34.15
CA GLU A 216 9.36 11.70 -35.44
C GLU A 216 8.29 10.60 -35.46
N GLY A 217 7.09 10.99 -35.90
CA GLY A 217 6.11 10.05 -36.44
C GLY A 217 6.54 9.60 -37.85
N PRO A 218 6.08 8.42 -38.31
CA PRO A 218 6.60 7.77 -39.51
C PRO A 218 6.27 8.56 -40.79
N MET A 219 7.29 8.69 -41.64
CA MET A 219 7.22 9.22 -43.00
C MET A 219 6.15 8.49 -43.83
N VAL A 220 5.18 9.26 -44.33
CA VAL A 220 4.43 8.92 -45.56
C VAL A 220 4.59 10.09 -46.52
N ILE A 221 5.19 9.78 -47.66
CA ILE A 221 5.43 10.68 -48.79
C ILE A 221 4.06 11.02 -49.41
N GLY A 222 3.76 12.32 -49.52
CA GLY A 222 2.56 12.82 -50.20
C GLY A 222 2.59 14.34 -50.28
N GLU A 223 2.96 14.86 -51.44
CA GLU A 223 2.99 16.28 -51.77
C GLU A 223 1.58 16.89 -51.73
N GLY A 224 1.45 18.05 -51.09
CA GLY A 224 0.21 18.84 -51.12
C GLY A 224 0.11 19.88 -50.01
N LYS A 225 0.56 21.12 -50.28
CA LYS A 225 0.15 22.33 -49.52
C LYS A 225 -1.38 22.45 -49.56
N PRO A 226 -2.03 22.89 -48.46
CA PRO A 226 -2.37 24.30 -48.39
C PRO A 226 -2.30 24.95 -46.99
N GLN A 227 -1.92 26.23 -47.06
CA GLN A 227 -2.33 27.40 -46.28
C GLN A 227 -2.66 27.29 -44.77
N LYS A 228 -1.83 28.03 -44.05
CA LYS A 228 -1.85 28.45 -42.65
C LYS A 228 -3.10 29.29 -42.35
N ALA A 229 -4.10 28.70 -41.69
CA ALA A 229 -5.22 29.44 -41.10
C ALA A 229 -4.83 29.97 -39.71
N THR A 230 -5.05 31.26 -39.53
CA THR A 230 -4.81 32.06 -38.33
C THR A 230 -5.78 31.68 -37.21
N LYS A 231 -5.20 31.34 -36.05
CA LYS A 231 -5.80 31.18 -34.71
C LYS A 231 -6.99 32.11 -34.43
N THR A 232 -8.18 31.54 -34.28
CA THR A 232 -9.23 32.02 -33.36
C THR A 232 -8.94 31.48 -31.96
N LYS A 233 -8.28 32.29 -31.13
CA LYS A 233 -7.79 31.94 -29.79
C LYS A 233 -8.86 32.06 -28.66
N LYS A 234 -10.15 31.96 -28.99
CA LYS A 234 -11.27 32.25 -28.05
C LYS A 234 -12.24 31.09 -27.78
N GLU A 235 -12.05 29.92 -28.39
CA GLU A 235 -12.96 28.77 -28.19
C GLU A 235 -12.45 27.68 -27.21
N ASP A 236 -11.22 27.80 -26.68
CA ASP A 236 -10.62 26.69 -25.91
C ASP A 236 -10.85 26.75 -24.39
N ASP A 237 -11.28 27.89 -23.82
CA ASP A 237 -11.45 28.00 -22.36
C ASP A 237 -12.63 27.15 -21.84
N ALA A 238 -13.72 27.06 -22.61
CA ALA A 238 -14.88 26.23 -22.27
C ALA A 238 -14.54 24.73 -22.35
N ALA A 239 -13.75 24.31 -23.35
CA ALA A 239 -13.30 22.94 -23.50
C ALA A 239 -12.33 22.53 -22.38
N VAL A 240 -11.43 23.43 -21.96
CA VAL A 240 -10.52 23.20 -20.83
C VAL A 240 -11.29 23.13 -19.50
N ALA A 241 -12.28 24.00 -19.29
CA ALA A 241 -13.16 23.95 -18.12
C ALA A 241 -13.96 22.63 -18.06
N ALA A 242 -14.52 22.18 -19.18
CA ALA A 242 -15.23 20.91 -19.27
C ALA A 242 -14.33 19.71 -18.95
N ARG A 243 -13.08 19.69 -19.46
CA ARG A 243 -12.10 18.64 -19.14
C ARG A 243 -11.69 18.64 -17.67
N ARG A 244 -11.53 19.82 -17.06
CA ARG A 244 -11.24 19.94 -15.62
C ARG A 244 -12.41 19.43 -14.78
N ALA A 245 -13.64 19.84 -15.10
CA ALA A 245 -14.84 19.36 -14.42
C ALA A 245 -15.03 17.84 -14.54
N ALA A 246 -14.70 17.25 -15.69
CA ALA A 246 -14.73 15.80 -15.89
C ALA A 246 -13.70 15.06 -15.01
N ARG A 247 -12.48 15.61 -14.87
CA ARG A 247 -11.44 15.06 -13.99
C ARG A 247 -11.82 15.15 -12.51
N GLU A 248 -12.37 16.28 -12.09
CA GLU A 248 -12.84 16.48 -10.71
C GLU A 248 -13.99 15.52 -10.37
N ARG A 249 -14.93 15.29 -11.31
CA ARG A 249 -15.97 14.27 -11.17
C ARG A 249 -15.40 12.85 -11.08
N ASP A 250 -14.41 12.52 -11.91
CA ASP A 250 -13.76 11.20 -11.87
C ASP A 250 -13.00 10.96 -10.56
N GLN A 251 -12.33 11.99 -10.03
CA GLN A 251 -11.66 11.91 -8.73
C GLN A 251 -12.65 11.73 -7.58
N LYS A 252 -13.75 12.50 -7.55
CA LYS A 252 -14.82 12.33 -6.57
C LYS A 252 -15.44 10.93 -6.65
N TRP A 253 -15.73 10.45 -7.86
CA TRP A 253 -16.22 9.09 -8.07
C TRP A 253 -15.27 8.03 -7.49
N LYS A 254 -13.97 8.13 -7.79
CA LYS A 254 -12.96 7.20 -7.25
C LYS A 254 -12.86 7.25 -5.73
N GLN A 255 -12.96 8.44 -5.14
CA GLN A 255 -12.97 8.62 -3.69
C GLN A 255 -14.19 7.93 -3.07
N GLU A 256 -15.38 8.14 -3.61
CA GLU A 256 -16.61 7.53 -3.10
C GLU A 256 -16.65 6.02 -3.29
N VAL A 257 -16.20 5.50 -4.44
CA VAL A 257 -16.03 4.05 -4.65
C VAL A 257 -15.04 3.49 -3.63
N GLY A 258 -13.90 4.15 -3.42
CA GLY A 258 -12.91 3.73 -2.42
C GLY A 258 -13.43 3.75 -0.98
N LYS A 259 -14.35 4.66 -0.64
CA LYS A 259 -15.06 4.64 0.64
C LYS A 259 -16.04 3.47 0.70
N ALA A 260 -16.90 3.30 -0.31
CA ALA A 260 -17.87 2.22 -0.37
C ALA A 260 -17.21 0.83 -0.27
N THR A 261 -16.09 0.62 -0.96
CA THR A 261 -15.32 -0.63 -0.88
C THR A 261 -14.76 -0.91 0.52
N ARG A 262 -14.36 0.12 1.27
CA ARG A 262 -13.90 -0.07 2.66
C ARG A 262 -15.04 -0.47 3.58
N TYR A 263 -16.23 0.11 3.40
CA TYR A 263 -17.39 -0.18 4.26
C TYR A 263 -18.13 -1.47 3.92
N ILE A 264 -18.01 -2.00 2.69
CA ILE A 264 -18.80 -3.16 2.24
C ILE A 264 -18.62 -4.40 3.13
N ASN A 265 -17.39 -4.66 3.60
CA ASN A 265 -17.10 -5.80 4.46
C ASN A 265 -17.73 -5.66 5.84
N SER A 266 -17.63 -4.45 6.43
CA SER A 266 -18.25 -4.13 7.71
C SER A 266 -19.78 -4.18 7.62
N LEU A 267 -20.37 -3.62 6.57
CA LEU A 267 -21.80 -3.67 6.31
C LEU A 267 -22.29 -5.11 6.15
N ASN A 268 -21.58 -5.95 5.39
CA ASN A 268 -21.92 -7.36 5.24
C ASN A 268 -21.90 -8.12 6.57
N SER A 269 -20.87 -7.89 7.41
CA SER A 269 -20.76 -8.51 8.73
C SER A 269 -21.90 -8.10 9.67
N VAL A 270 -22.23 -6.81 9.71
CA VAL A 270 -23.33 -6.27 10.54
C VAL A 270 -24.69 -6.75 10.02
N CYS A 271 -24.95 -6.71 8.71
CA CYS A 271 -26.17 -7.26 8.12
C CYS A 271 -26.38 -8.74 8.48
N HIS A 272 -25.33 -9.56 8.40
CA HIS A 272 -25.43 -10.98 8.76
C HIS A 272 -25.69 -11.18 10.27
N SER A 273 -25.05 -10.38 11.12
CA SER A 273 -25.29 -10.39 12.56
C SER A 273 -26.72 -9.96 12.91
N LEU A 274 -27.22 -8.91 12.27
CA LEU A 274 -28.59 -8.42 12.43
C LEU A 274 -29.61 -9.47 11.99
N ALA A 275 -29.41 -10.12 10.84
CA ALA A 275 -30.29 -11.20 10.35
C ALA A 275 -30.31 -12.40 11.31
N THR A 276 -29.16 -12.76 11.90
CA THR A 276 -29.09 -13.84 12.88
C THR A 276 -29.83 -13.48 14.17
N VAL A 277 -29.69 -12.23 14.64
CA VAL A 277 -30.38 -11.75 15.84
C VAL A 277 -31.88 -11.61 15.59
N SER A 278 -32.30 -11.06 14.45
CA SER A 278 -33.73 -10.93 14.11
C SER A 278 -34.42 -12.28 14.05
N ALA A 279 -33.77 -13.31 13.45
CA ALA A 279 -34.30 -14.67 13.45
C ALA A 279 -34.41 -15.29 14.86
N LYS A 280 -33.57 -14.87 15.81
CA LYS A 280 -33.69 -15.29 17.23
C LYS A 280 -34.79 -14.56 17.96
N VAL A 281 -34.98 -13.27 17.65
CA VAL A 281 -36.07 -12.44 18.18
C VAL A 281 -37.42 -13.00 17.72
N GLU A 282 -37.57 -13.32 16.43
CA GLU A 282 -38.80 -13.91 15.87
C GLU A 282 -39.17 -15.25 16.54
N LYS A 283 -38.18 -16.04 16.96
CA LYS A 283 -38.41 -17.29 17.69
C LYS A 283 -38.78 -17.10 19.16
N ASN A 284 -38.50 -15.94 19.74
CA ASN A 284 -38.72 -15.66 21.17
C ASN A 284 -39.30 -14.24 21.35
N PRO A 285 -40.52 -13.97 20.86
CA PRO A 285 -41.09 -12.63 20.85
C PRO A 285 -41.31 -12.07 22.28
N GLU A 286 -41.55 -12.94 23.25
CA GLU A 286 -41.85 -12.56 24.64
C GLU A 286 -40.63 -12.04 25.43
N LEU A 287 -39.41 -12.27 24.93
CA LEU A 287 -38.18 -11.98 25.69
C LEU A 287 -37.63 -10.57 25.46
N ILE A 288 -38.09 -9.88 24.41
CA ILE A 288 -37.45 -8.64 23.94
C ILE A 288 -38.46 -7.49 24.00
N PRO A 289 -38.10 -6.33 24.59
CA PRO A 289 -38.97 -5.16 24.60
C PRO A 289 -39.33 -4.70 23.17
N ASP A 290 -40.59 -4.33 22.94
CA ASP A 290 -41.09 -3.87 21.63
C ASP A 290 -40.24 -2.74 21.02
N LYS A 291 -39.81 -1.79 21.87
CA LYS A 291 -38.93 -0.67 21.46
C LYS A 291 -37.62 -1.17 20.83
N LEU A 292 -37.05 -2.26 21.35
CA LEU A 292 -35.81 -2.82 20.84
C LEU A 292 -36.05 -3.60 19.53
N THR A 293 -37.19 -4.26 19.42
CA THR A 293 -37.62 -4.93 18.18
C THR A 293 -37.81 -3.93 17.04
N ASP A 294 -38.40 -2.77 17.32
CA ASP A 294 -38.56 -1.70 16.33
C ASP A 294 -37.21 -1.08 15.95
N GLY A 295 -36.34 -0.83 16.94
CA GLY A 295 -34.96 -0.39 16.71
C GLY A 295 -34.17 -1.37 15.84
N LEU A 296 -34.35 -2.67 16.06
CA LEU A 296 -33.70 -3.72 15.25
C LEU A 296 -34.21 -3.72 13.80
N LYS A 297 -35.52 -3.58 13.58
CA LYS A 297 -36.10 -3.49 12.23
C LYS A 297 -35.62 -2.23 11.50
N GLN A 298 -35.55 -1.09 12.19
CA GLN A 298 -35.00 0.14 11.63
C GLN A 298 -33.52 -0.02 11.26
N ALA A 299 -32.71 -0.61 12.14
CA ALA A 299 -31.30 -0.87 11.86
C ALA A 299 -31.12 -1.82 10.65
N VAL A 300 -31.93 -2.89 10.55
CA VAL A 300 -31.90 -3.82 9.41
C VAL A 300 -32.22 -3.12 8.09
N THR A 301 -33.29 -2.32 8.05
CA THR A 301 -33.71 -1.60 6.83
C THR A 301 -32.66 -0.58 6.40
N GLN A 302 -32.12 0.20 7.33
CA GLN A 302 -31.06 1.17 7.06
C GLN A 302 -29.77 0.50 6.58
N MET A 303 -29.29 -0.55 7.27
CA MET A 303 -28.06 -1.26 6.87
C MET A 303 -28.20 -1.92 5.50
N ASN A 304 -29.37 -2.49 5.18
CA ASN A 304 -29.63 -3.05 3.85
C ASN A 304 -29.65 -1.98 2.76
N TYR A 305 -30.23 -0.80 3.04
CA TYR A 305 -30.19 0.33 2.12
C TYR A 305 -28.74 0.77 1.82
N PHE A 306 -27.91 0.95 2.85
CA PHE A 306 -26.49 1.31 2.67
C PHE A 306 -25.71 0.23 1.94
N LYS A 307 -25.95 -1.05 2.26
CA LYS A 307 -25.33 -2.18 1.56
C LYS A 307 -25.68 -2.19 0.08
N GLN A 308 -26.96 -2.08 -0.27
CA GLN A 308 -27.41 -2.06 -1.67
C GLN A 308 -26.77 -0.90 -2.42
N ARG A 309 -26.73 0.29 -1.81
CA ARG A 309 -26.14 1.48 -2.42
C ARG A 309 -24.62 1.35 -2.61
N ALA A 310 -23.90 0.82 -1.63
CA ALA A 310 -22.47 0.53 -1.75
C ALA A 310 -22.19 -0.50 -2.85
N THR A 311 -22.99 -1.57 -2.94
CA THR A 311 -22.87 -2.56 -4.02
C THR A 311 -23.14 -1.95 -5.40
N GLN A 312 -24.17 -1.10 -5.53
CA GLN A 312 -24.47 -0.39 -6.77
C GLN A 312 -23.31 0.50 -7.21
N LEU A 313 -22.73 1.29 -6.29
CA LEU A 313 -21.58 2.15 -6.55
C LEU A 313 -20.35 1.36 -7.04
N ILE A 314 -20.08 0.23 -6.39
CA ILE A 314 -18.97 -0.65 -6.79
C ILE A 314 -19.24 -1.26 -8.17
N SER A 315 -20.45 -1.78 -8.44
CA SER A 315 -20.77 -2.33 -9.77
C SER A 315 -20.75 -1.27 -10.89
N ALA A 316 -21.10 -0.02 -10.57
CA ALA A 316 -21.12 1.07 -11.53
C ALA A 316 -19.71 1.59 -11.89
N SER A 317 -18.67 1.24 -11.13
CA SER A 317 -17.29 1.62 -11.48
C SER A 317 -16.82 0.99 -12.79
N ASP A 318 -17.43 -0.13 -13.20
CA ASP A 318 -16.95 -0.98 -14.29
C ASP A 318 -17.65 -0.72 -15.63
N GLY A 319 -18.75 0.05 -15.65
CA GLY A 319 -19.57 0.23 -16.85
C GLY A 319 -20.01 1.67 -17.12
N THR A 320 -20.81 2.26 -16.23
CA THR A 320 -21.53 3.51 -16.52
C THR A 320 -21.54 4.44 -15.30
N LYS A 321 -20.79 5.53 -15.38
CA LYS A 321 -20.73 6.55 -14.31
C LYS A 321 -22.00 7.42 -14.34
N SER A 322 -23.00 7.07 -13.55
CA SER A 322 -24.18 7.92 -13.36
C SER A 322 -23.96 8.91 -12.22
N SER A 323 -24.19 10.21 -12.48
CA SER A 323 -24.11 11.26 -11.47
C SER A 323 -25.15 11.09 -10.35
N SER A 324 -26.28 10.43 -10.62
CA SER A 324 -27.33 10.21 -9.62
C SER A 324 -26.95 9.23 -8.51
N LEU A 325 -25.97 8.34 -8.76
CA LEU A 325 -25.49 7.39 -7.75
C LEU A 325 -24.62 8.06 -6.67
N LEU A 326 -23.92 9.14 -7.06
CA LEU A 326 -23.08 9.94 -6.17
C LEU A 326 -23.88 10.74 -5.13
N GLU A 327 -25.09 11.20 -5.48
CA GLU A 327 -25.91 12.04 -4.60
C GLU A 327 -26.57 11.23 -3.50
N GLY A 328 -25.95 11.17 -2.31
CA GLY A 328 -26.54 10.59 -1.11
C GLY A 328 -25.76 9.44 -0.47
N PHE A 329 -24.56 9.12 -0.96
CA PHE A 329 -23.61 8.29 -0.23
C PHE A 329 -22.62 9.20 0.51
N ASP A 330 -23.11 9.97 1.48
CA ASP A 330 -22.23 10.76 2.36
C ASP A 330 -21.61 9.81 3.40
N ALA A 331 -20.57 9.10 2.96
CA ALA A 331 -20.08 7.90 3.62
C ALA A 331 -19.40 8.14 4.97
N ASP A 332 -18.79 9.32 5.17
CA ASP A 332 -17.81 9.48 6.24
C ASP A 332 -18.44 9.80 7.61
N SER A 333 -19.54 10.54 7.67
CA SER A 333 -20.26 10.79 8.93
C SER A 333 -21.44 9.84 9.10
N CYS A 334 -22.35 9.80 8.12
CA CYS A 334 -23.61 9.09 8.27
C CYS A 334 -23.43 7.57 8.33
N CYS A 335 -22.63 6.96 7.45
CA CYS A 335 -22.52 5.50 7.42
C CYS A 335 -21.86 4.94 8.70
N ASN A 336 -20.84 5.61 9.23
CA ASN A 336 -20.13 5.15 10.42
C ASN A 336 -21.00 5.28 11.68
N ASP A 337 -21.72 6.40 11.81
CA ASP A 337 -22.62 6.61 12.94
C ASP A 337 -23.79 5.61 12.92
N GLN A 338 -24.34 5.32 11.74
CA GLN A 338 -25.37 4.30 11.57
C GLN A 338 -24.84 2.88 11.87
N LEU A 339 -23.59 2.60 11.51
CA LEU A 339 -22.94 1.31 11.80
C LEU A 339 -22.71 1.13 13.31
N LYS A 340 -22.30 2.20 14.01
CA LYS A 340 -22.20 2.22 15.48
C LYS A 340 -23.57 2.08 16.14
N ALA A 341 -24.59 2.77 15.65
CA ALA A 341 -25.96 2.65 16.17
C ALA A 341 -26.49 1.20 16.01
N ALA A 342 -26.29 0.60 14.83
CA ALA A 342 -26.66 -0.81 14.60
C ALA A 342 -25.89 -1.77 15.51
N GLN A 343 -24.60 -1.52 15.74
CA GLN A 343 -23.79 -2.31 16.68
C GLN A 343 -24.24 -2.16 18.13
N ALA A 344 -24.67 -0.98 18.55
CA ALA A 344 -25.23 -0.75 19.88
C ALA A 344 -26.51 -1.57 20.08
N VAL A 345 -27.45 -1.52 19.13
CA VAL A 345 -28.67 -2.34 19.17
C VAL A 345 -28.35 -3.84 19.21
N LEU A 346 -27.36 -4.30 18.43
CA LEU A 346 -26.90 -5.69 18.48
C LEU A 346 -26.34 -6.08 19.84
N LYS A 347 -25.57 -5.18 20.48
CA LYS A 347 -24.99 -5.41 21.81
C LYS A 347 -26.08 -5.54 22.86
N ASP A 348 -27.08 -4.67 22.82
CA ASP A 348 -28.21 -4.68 23.76
C ASP A 348 -29.05 -5.96 23.59
N CYS A 349 -29.38 -6.34 22.34
CA CYS A 349 -30.07 -7.61 22.08
C CYS A 349 -29.29 -8.82 22.61
N ARG A 350 -27.96 -8.86 22.38
CA ARG A 350 -27.12 -9.96 22.85
C ARG A 350 -27.05 -10.02 24.37
N ALA A 351 -26.97 -8.87 25.05
CA ALA A 351 -26.96 -8.79 26.50
C ALA A 351 -28.23 -9.42 27.10
N ILE A 352 -29.40 -9.09 26.55
CA ILE A 352 -30.69 -9.68 26.96
C ILE A 352 -30.69 -11.20 26.77
N PHE A 353 -30.23 -11.70 25.61
CA PHE A 353 -30.15 -13.15 25.39
C PHE A 353 -29.19 -13.85 26.36
N THR A 354 -28.05 -13.23 26.69
CA THR A 354 -27.10 -13.81 27.65
C THR A 354 -27.65 -13.84 29.07
N GLU A 355 -28.35 -12.78 29.49
CA GLU A 355 -28.98 -12.71 30.80
C GLU A 355 -30.10 -13.74 30.93
N LYS A 356 -30.96 -13.87 29.92
CA LYS A 356 -32.01 -14.90 29.90
C LYS A 356 -31.44 -16.31 29.87
N SER A 357 -30.35 -16.54 29.15
CA SER A 357 -29.67 -17.85 29.18
C SER A 357 -29.07 -18.16 30.55
N ARG A 358 -28.58 -17.15 31.28
CA ARG A 358 -28.10 -17.29 32.65
C ARG A 358 -29.25 -17.61 33.61
N GLU A 359 -30.35 -16.85 33.55
CA GLU A 359 -31.56 -17.11 34.36
C GLU A 359 -32.08 -18.54 34.14
N ALA A 360 -32.14 -19.01 32.90
CA ALA A 360 -32.58 -20.37 32.59
C ALA A 360 -31.64 -21.46 33.14
N ARG A 361 -30.32 -21.19 33.18
CA ARG A 361 -29.34 -22.10 33.79
C ARG A 361 -29.44 -22.13 35.31
N GLU A 362 -29.63 -20.97 35.93
CA GLU A 362 -29.82 -20.84 37.38
C GLU A 362 -31.13 -21.51 37.83
N ALA A 363 -32.24 -21.30 37.10
CA ALA A 363 -33.50 -22.00 37.35
C ALA A 363 -33.36 -23.52 37.22
N LYS A 364 -32.62 -24.00 36.22
CA LYS A 364 -32.33 -25.43 36.04
C LYS A 364 -31.41 -25.99 37.13
N ALA A 365 -30.49 -25.19 37.67
CA ALA A 365 -29.61 -25.58 38.76
C ALA A 365 -30.34 -25.59 40.13
N ALA A 366 -31.29 -24.67 40.32
CA ALA A 366 -32.13 -24.59 41.52
C ALA A 366 -33.24 -25.67 41.56
N ALA A 367 -33.61 -26.22 40.40
CA ALA A 367 -34.55 -27.34 40.35
C ALA A 367 -33.95 -28.57 41.09
N PRO A 368 -34.64 -29.12 42.10
CA PRO A 368 -34.12 -30.23 42.88
C PRO A 368 -33.81 -31.41 41.96
N LYS A 369 -32.56 -31.89 41.98
CA LYS A 369 -32.16 -33.11 41.25
C LYS A 369 -33.07 -34.25 41.72
N ALA A 370 -34.06 -34.60 40.90
CA ALA A 370 -34.87 -35.78 41.11
C ALA A 370 -33.93 -36.98 41.31
N ALA A 371 -34.04 -37.63 42.46
CA ALA A 371 -33.17 -38.72 42.86
C ALA A 371 -33.09 -39.76 41.73
N PRO A 372 -31.89 -40.28 41.42
CA PRO A 372 -31.74 -41.24 40.33
C PRO A 372 -32.60 -42.47 40.64
N ALA A 373 -33.63 -42.68 39.82
CA ALA A 373 -34.51 -43.83 39.90
C ALA A 373 -33.66 -45.10 39.80
N ALA A 374 -33.58 -45.83 40.91
CA ALA A 374 -32.85 -47.08 41.01
C ALA A 374 -33.36 -48.06 39.95
N LYS A 375 -32.53 -48.34 38.94
CA LYS A 375 -32.78 -49.40 37.95
C LYS A 375 -32.81 -50.75 38.67
N ARG A 376 -34.01 -51.24 39.01
CA ARG A 376 -34.23 -52.64 39.40
C ARG A 376 -34.05 -53.52 38.15
N SER A 377 -32.85 -54.10 37.98
CA SER A 377 -32.63 -55.17 37.02
C SER A 377 -33.19 -56.49 37.58
N ALA A 378 -34.44 -56.80 37.26
CA ALA A 378 -34.99 -58.14 37.48
C ALA A 378 -34.55 -59.05 36.34
N LYS A 379 -33.52 -59.87 36.59
CA LYS A 379 -33.04 -60.93 35.68
C LYS A 379 -33.91 -62.18 35.90
N ALA A 380 -34.94 -62.36 35.08
CA ALA A 380 -35.74 -63.58 35.06
C ALA A 380 -34.92 -64.74 34.45
N LYS A 381 -34.65 -65.77 35.25
CA LYS A 381 -34.25 -67.10 34.80
C LYS A 381 -35.52 -67.85 34.37
N ALA A 382 -35.61 -68.23 33.10
CA ALA A 382 -36.53 -69.27 32.65
C ALA A 382 -35.74 -70.58 32.46
N LYS A 383 -36.38 -71.67 32.88
CA LYS A 383 -35.89 -73.03 33.01
C LYS A 383 -36.35 -73.87 31.83
#